data_AF-A0A847N443-F1
#
_entry.id   AF-A0A847N443-F1
#
_cell.length_a   1.000
_cell.length_b   1.000
_cell.length_c   1.000
_cell.angle_alpha   90.00
_cell.angle_beta   90.00
_cell.angle_gamma   90.00
#
_symmetry.space_group_name_H-M   'P 1'
#
loop_
_entity.id
_entity.type
_entity.pdbx_description
1 polymer ?
#
loop_
_entity_poly.entity_id
_entity_poly.type
_entity_poly.pdbx_seq_one_letter_code
_entity_poly.pdbx_strand_id
1 'polypeptide(L)'
;MKRKILVVGLSSQDTRAMHALLDATYWLTSIEPDEVLHHLYTSDGIDLVILDEAVLSEKLLASLLCEEISAKLPFWVYGSEDLPFVCQLTKPLQSGELVDRLEQLFGQPDQHTLEERLEEQTSLFNAIFWQAPMGITISHGKSPAAGHISELFNVNPKFEAITGRTKEELMELGWASITHPDDLVQDMKLFSQLQDGEIPSYSMEKRYLKPDGSYVWVDMVVAPLNLANGHDYNHSCLVQDITKRKEIEHSLKESERSKSVLLSHLPGMAYRCKYDQEWTMLFVSEGCRDLTGYEPDSLLANRDISFNDLIVDSYHEEINREWKRTLALHEPFRYEYEIITSLGERKWIWEMGQGVYDEEGRVQALEGIILDISERKRIEHELTYLNEHDSWTGLFNRTHLEALLRSDAERHLGLKRSLVTVNISALHASSLTYGHQYAQEILKRVATSLEALCREDCTLCKTHEYRFTYYVKCCRTRDQLQAFCREISQLLESLLTVEGIGWGIGVVEIDSSNARYVDQLLRNVLVASEKAHTLWGSETPFCFFDKEMEQQMFR
;
A
#
# COMPACT_ATOMS: atom_id res chain seq x y z
N MET A 1 -10.53 -25.96 76.72
CA MET A 1 -9.20 -25.57 77.26
C MET A 1 -9.39 -24.20 77.90
N LYS A 2 -8.98 -23.96 79.15
CA LYS A 2 -9.18 -22.65 79.78
C LYS A 2 -8.20 -21.64 79.16
N ARG A 3 -8.70 -20.49 78.70
CA ARG A 3 -7.87 -19.41 78.14
C ARG A 3 -7.29 -18.57 79.27
N LYS A 4 -5.98 -18.30 79.27
CA LYS A 4 -5.33 -17.51 80.33
C LYS A 4 -5.24 -16.03 79.92
N ILE A 5 -5.87 -15.16 80.69
CA ILE A 5 -5.83 -13.70 80.50
C ILE A 5 -4.94 -13.12 81.61
N LEU A 6 -3.87 -12.44 81.21
CA LEU A 6 -2.99 -11.73 82.13
C LEU A 6 -3.45 -10.29 82.29
N VAL A 7 -3.53 -9.82 83.53
CA VAL A 7 -4.05 -8.50 83.87
C VAL A 7 -3.01 -7.75 84.70
N VAL A 8 -2.73 -6.49 84.34
CA VAL A 8 -1.59 -5.75 84.88
C VAL A 8 -2.03 -4.44 85.52
N GLY A 9 -1.71 -4.28 86.80
CA GLY A 9 -1.85 -3.04 87.57
C GLY A 9 -3.27 -2.42 87.60
N LEU A 10 -4.29 -3.24 87.36
CA LEU A 10 -5.68 -2.89 87.60
C LEU A 10 -5.97 -2.79 89.11
N SER A 11 -6.89 -1.91 89.48
CA SER A 11 -7.32 -1.77 90.88
C SER A 11 -8.03 -3.04 91.37
N SER A 12 -7.93 -3.35 92.68
CA SER A 12 -8.61 -4.50 93.29
C SER A 12 -10.14 -4.52 93.10
N GLN A 13 -10.74 -3.37 92.76
CA GLN A 13 -12.16 -3.24 92.43
C GLN A 13 -12.42 -3.64 90.97
N ASP A 14 -11.58 -3.18 90.04
CA ASP A 14 -11.72 -3.47 88.61
C ASP A 14 -11.35 -4.92 88.29
N THR A 15 -10.32 -5.48 88.93
CA THR A 15 -9.99 -6.91 88.79
C THR A 15 -11.16 -7.80 89.23
N ARG A 16 -11.87 -7.40 90.29
CA ARG A 16 -13.08 -8.11 90.74
C ARG A 16 -14.25 -7.95 89.76
N ALA A 17 -14.43 -6.77 89.19
CA ALA A 17 -15.45 -6.53 88.17
C ALA A 17 -15.21 -7.40 86.92
N MET A 18 -13.97 -7.48 86.44
CA MET A 18 -13.61 -8.34 85.30
C MET A 18 -13.79 -9.83 85.63
N HIS A 19 -13.38 -10.27 86.82
CA HIS A 19 -13.62 -11.65 87.26
C HIS A 19 -15.10 -12.02 87.33
N ALA A 20 -15.98 -11.09 87.70
CA ALA A 20 -17.42 -11.34 87.78
C ALA A 20 -18.10 -11.46 86.41
N LEU A 21 -17.48 -10.89 85.36
CA LEU A 21 -17.98 -10.92 83.98
C LEU A 21 -17.48 -12.11 83.17
N LEU A 22 -16.42 -12.77 83.62
CA LEU A 22 -15.81 -13.90 82.93
C LEU A 22 -16.30 -15.23 83.49
N ASP A 23 -16.74 -16.12 82.61
CA ASP A 23 -17.15 -17.48 82.96
C ASP A 23 -15.94 -18.41 83.19
N ALA A 24 -16.20 -19.64 83.63
CA ALA A 24 -15.19 -20.66 83.95
C ALA A 24 -14.26 -21.07 82.78
N THR A 25 -14.52 -20.57 81.58
CA THR A 25 -13.72 -20.71 80.35
C THR A 25 -12.46 -19.85 80.34
N TYR A 26 -12.42 -18.77 81.11
CA TYR A 26 -11.28 -17.85 81.19
C TYR A 26 -10.61 -17.93 82.57
N TRP A 27 -9.28 -17.80 82.59
CA TRP A 27 -8.48 -17.75 83.81
C TRP A 27 -7.74 -16.42 83.85
N LEU A 28 -8.15 -15.53 84.74
CA LEU A 28 -7.54 -14.21 84.93
C LEU A 28 -6.45 -14.26 86.02
N THR A 29 -5.28 -13.72 85.73
CA THR A 29 -4.15 -13.59 86.68
C THR A 29 -3.75 -12.12 86.78
N SER A 30 -3.73 -11.55 87.99
CA SER A 30 -3.34 -10.16 88.23
C SER A 30 -1.88 -10.08 88.70
N ILE A 31 -1.08 -9.20 88.11
CA ILE A 31 0.33 -8.99 88.45
C ILE A 31 0.67 -7.49 88.55
N GLU A 32 1.76 -7.20 89.28
CA GLU A 32 2.30 -5.85 89.40
C GLU A 32 3.01 -5.42 88.09
N PRO A 33 3.02 -4.11 87.78
CA PRO A 33 3.61 -3.56 86.55
C PRO A 33 5.06 -3.96 86.27
N ASP A 34 5.87 -4.06 87.32
CA ASP A 34 7.30 -4.30 87.20
C ASP A 34 7.64 -5.75 86.82
N GLU A 35 6.68 -6.68 86.96
CA GLU A 35 6.86 -8.11 86.72
C GLU A 35 6.34 -8.58 85.36
N VAL A 36 5.69 -7.70 84.58
CA VAL A 36 4.97 -8.03 83.33
C VAL A 36 5.88 -8.62 82.28
N LEU A 37 7.01 -7.96 81.99
CA LEU A 37 7.95 -8.43 80.98
C LEU A 37 8.55 -9.77 81.41
N HIS A 38 8.85 -9.93 82.70
CA HIS A 38 9.36 -11.21 83.22
C HIS A 38 8.34 -12.34 83.02
N HIS A 39 7.05 -12.11 83.30
CA HIS A 39 6.00 -13.09 83.09
C HIS A 39 5.77 -13.43 81.61
N LEU A 40 5.82 -12.44 80.72
CA LEU A 40 5.70 -12.65 79.27
C LEU A 40 6.82 -13.51 78.68
N TYR A 41 8.04 -13.42 79.23
CA TYR A 41 9.18 -14.24 78.77
C TYR A 41 9.26 -15.62 79.45
N THR A 42 8.66 -15.81 80.62
CA THR A 42 8.82 -17.03 81.42
C THR A 42 7.59 -17.93 81.46
N SER A 43 6.39 -17.40 81.18
CA SER A 43 5.13 -18.13 81.33
C SER A 43 4.58 -18.59 79.98
N ASP A 44 4.53 -19.91 79.77
CA ASP A 44 3.89 -20.50 78.58
C ASP A 44 2.35 -20.53 78.68
N GLY A 45 1.71 -20.16 77.58
CA GLY A 45 0.26 -20.30 77.38
C GLY A 45 -0.59 -19.18 77.97
N ILE A 46 -0.11 -17.94 77.92
CA ILE A 46 -0.96 -16.74 78.01
C ILE A 46 -1.68 -16.58 76.67
N ASP A 47 -2.97 -16.25 76.67
CA ASP A 47 -3.76 -16.08 75.45
C ASP A 47 -4.08 -14.60 75.15
N LEU A 48 -4.11 -13.73 76.17
CA LEU A 48 -4.41 -12.30 76.06
C LEU A 48 -3.80 -11.53 77.25
N VAL A 49 -3.33 -10.30 77.02
CA VAL A 49 -2.88 -9.38 78.09
C VAL A 49 -3.72 -8.11 78.12
N ILE A 50 -4.18 -7.72 79.31
CA ILE A 50 -4.95 -6.50 79.56
C ILE A 50 -4.19 -5.60 80.55
N LEU A 51 -3.90 -4.37 80.15
CA LEU A 51 -3.08 -3.41 80.89
C LEU A 51 -3.93 -2.25 81.39
N ASP A 52 -3.80 -1.83 82.65
CA ASP A 52 -4.38 -0.56 83.08
C ASP A 52 -3.62 0.62 82.45
N GLU A 53 -4.37 1.60 81.93
CA GLU A 53 -3.82 2.85 81.42
C GLU A 53 -2.95 3.59 82.43
N ALA A 54 -3.27 3.54 83.73
CA ALA A 54 -2.50 4.21 84.78
C ALA A 54 -1.06 3.67 84.92
N VAL A 55 -0.80 2.50 84.34
CA VAL A 55 0.47 1.77 84.41
C VAL A 55 1.30 1.96 83.13
N LEU A 56 0.69 2.52 82.09
CA LEU A 56 1.32 2.73 80.79
C LEU A 56 2.38 3.84 80.87
N SER A 57 3.63 3.47 81.11
CA SER A 57 4.77 4.36 80.85
C SER A 57 5.21 4.24 79.39
N GLU A 58 5.74 5.31 78.78
CA GLU A 58 6.29 5.29 77.41
C GLU A 58 7.29 4.14 77.19
N LYS A 59 8.09 3.83 78.23
CA LYS A 59 9.09 2.75 78.19
C LYS A 59 8.46 1.35 78.16
N LEU A 60 7.36 1.14 78.89
CA LEU A 60 6.63 -0.12 78.90
C LEU A 60 5.89 -0.33 77.57
N LEU A 61 5.24 0.72 77.05
CA LEU A 61 4.55 0.70 75.76
C LEU A 61 5.52 0.33 74.62
N ALA A 62 6.69 0.98 74.57
CA ALA A 62 7.71 0.68 73.56
C ALA A 62 8.23 -0.76 73.64
N SER A 63 8.30 -1.34 74.84
CA SER A 63 8.77 -2.72 75.04
C SER A 63 7.72 -3.74 74.59
N LEU A 64 6.44 -3.46 74.81
CA LEU A 64 5.32 -4.34 74.44
C LEU A 64 4.99 -4.27 72.94
N LEU A 65 5.21 -3.12 72.29
CA LEU A 65 5.00 -2.92 70.85
C LEU A 65 6.17 -3.43 69.99
N CYS A 66 7.24 -3.97 70.57
CA CYS A 66 8.31 -4.62 69.83
C CYS A 66 7.77 -5.83 69.04
N GLU A 67 8.20 -6.00 67.78
CA GLU A 67 7.70 -7.02 66.83
C GLU A 67 7.65 -8.44 67.40
N GLU A 68 8.61 -8.81 68.25
CA GLU A 68 8.69 -10.15 68.86
C GLU A 68 7.52 -10.49 69.80
N ILE A 69 6.98 -9.48 70.49
CA ILE A 69 5.94 -9.64 71.52
C ILE A 69 4.56 -9.37 70.90
N SER A 70 4.43 -8.30 70.12
CA SER A 70 3.17 -7.91 69.47
C SER A 70 2.69 -8.91 68.42
N ALA A 71 3.58 -9.66 67.77
CA ALA A 71 3.20 -10.71 66.82
C ALA A 71 2.71 -12.00 67.49
N LYS A 72 3.04 -12.23 68.77
CA LYS A 72 2.72 -13.49 69.47
C LYS A 72 1.42 -13.45 70.27
N LEU A 73 1.03 -12.29 70.77
CA LEU A 73 -0.06 -12.15 71.74
C LEU A 73 -0.88 -10.88 71.48
N PRO A 74 -2.22 -10.94 71.59
CA PRO A 74 -3.04 -9.74 71.57
C PRO A 74 -2.90 -8.95 72.89
N PHE A 75 -2.88 -7.62 72.78
CA PHE A 75 -2.78 -6.68 73.91
C PHE A 75 -3.95 -5.71 73.92
N TRP A 76 -4.63 -5.60 75.07
CA TRP A 76 -5.70 -4.64 75.28
C TRP A 76 -5.33 -3.64 76.38
N VAL A 77 -5.72 -2.38 76.22
CA VAL A 77 -5.53 -1.32 77.24
C VAL A 77 -6.88 -0.98 77.87
N TYR A 78 -6.93 -0.92 79.19
CA TYR A 78 -8.11 -0.56 79.97
C TYR A 78 -7.99 0.87 80.50
N GLY A 79 -8.72 1.80 79.90
CA GLY A 79 -8.52 3.23 80.12
C GLY A 79 -9.49 4.15 79.38
N SER A 80 -9.23 5.45 79.47
CA SER A 80 -10.05 6.53 78.90
C SER A 80 -9.42 7.29 77.71
N GLU A 81 -8.11 7.23 77.51
CA GLU A 81 -7.41 7.88 76.38
C GLU A 81 -7.30 6.97 75.16
N ASP A 82 -7.64 7.50 73.98
CA ASP A 82 -7.63 6.77 72.71
C ASP A 82 -6.19 6.57 72.21
N LEU A 83 -5.65 5.36 72.38
CA LEU A 83 -4.29 5.00 71.95
C LEU A 83 -4.32 4.33 70.58
N PRO A 84 -3.69 4.93 69.55
CA PRO A 84 -3.67 4.34 68.21
C PRO A 84 -2.90 3.01 68.23
N PHE A 85 -3.39 2.03 67.45
CA PHE A 85 -2.79 0.71 67.22
C PHE A 85 -2.91 -0.33 68.36
N VAL A 86 -3.73 -0.07 69.40
CA VAL A 86 -4.02 -1.04 70.46
C VAL A 86 -5.54 -1.14 70.70
N CYS A 87 -6.07 -2.34 70.94
CA CYS A 87 -7.49 -2.50 71.26
C CYS A 87 -7.80 -1.96 72.67
N GLN A 88 -8.73 -1.03 72.79
CA GLN A 88 -9.04 -0.37 74.07
C GLN A 88 -10.36 -0.83 74.69
N LEU A 89 -10.38 -1.04 76.00
CA LEU A 89 -11.54 -1.25 76.86
C LEU A 89 -11.81 0.02 77.68
N THR A 90 -13.05 0.51 77.70
CA THR A 90 -13.40 1.80 78.33
C THR A 90 -13.71 1.70 79.83
N LYS A 91 -13.35 2.74 80.61
CA LYS A 91 -13.73 2.90 82.04
C LYS A 91 -15.00 3.76 82.17
N PRO A 92 -16.06 3.33 82.89
CA PRO A 92 -16.24 2.03 83.54
C PRO A 92 -16.63 0.92 82.54
N LEU A 93 -16.24 -0.33 82.84
CA LEU A 93 -16.51 -1.47 81.95
C LEU A 93 -18.03 -1.70 81.86
N GLN A 94 -18.61 -1.58 80.67
CA GLN A 94 -20.04 -1.83 80.48
C GLN A 94 -20.33 -3.33 80.52
N SER A 95 -21.46 -3.73 81.13
CA SER A 95 -21.87 -5.13 81.25
C SER A 95 -22.16 -5.73 79.86
N GLY A 96 -21.17 -6.42 79.28
CA GLY A 96 -21.25 -7.12 77.98
C GLY A 96 -19.99 -6.95 77.10
N GLU A 97 -19.34 -5.79 77.16
CA GLU A 97 -18.27 -5.40 76.21
C GLU A 97 -17.06 -6.35 76.23
N LEU A 98 -16.66 -6.82 77.42
CA LEU A 98 -15.52 -7.71 77.57
C LEU A 98 -15.78 -9.11 76.98
N VAL A 99 -16.99 -9.64 77.17
CA VAL A 99 -17.35 -11.00 76.74
C VAL A 99 -17.50 -11.06 75.22
N ASP A 100 -18.22 -10.10 74.63
CA ASP A 100 -18.43 -10.02 73.18
C ASP A 100 -17.09 -9.95 72.41
N ARG A 101 -16.14 -9.15 72.92
CA ARG A 101 -14.81 -9.05 72.30
C ARG A 101 -13.98 -10.32 72.46
N LEU A 102 -14.13 -11.05 73.56
CA LEU A 102 -13.43 -12.31 73.76
C LEU A 102 -13.99 -13.41 72.85
N GLU A 103 -15.29 -13.42 72.58
CA GLU A 103 -15.91 -14.33 71.61
C GLU A 103 -15.44 -14.05 70.18
N GLN A 104 -15.35 -12.78 69.78
CA GLN A 104 -14.80 -12.41 68.47
C GLN A 104 -13.34 -12.86 68.30
N LEU A 105 -12.54 -12.79 69.35
CA LEU A 105 -11.11 -13.09 69.29
C LEU A 105 -10.81 -14.60 69.37
N PHE A 106 -11.63 -15.38 70.08
CA PHE A 106 -11.36 -16.81 70.34
C PHE A 106 -12.40 -17.82 69.81
N GLY A 107 -13.47 -17.37 69.15
CA GLY A 107 -14.52 -18.24 68.59
C GLY A 107 -14.01 -19.18 67.47
N GLN A 108 -14.48 -20.43 67.43
CA GLN A 108 -14.30 -21.29 66.25
C GLN A 108 -15.24 -20.81 65.13
N PRO A 109 -14.80 -20.77 63.85
CA PRO A 109 -15.70 -20.43 62.75
C PRO A 109 -16.84 -21.46 62.67
N ASP A 110 -18.06 -20.97 62.53
CA ASP A 110 -19.25 -21.80 62.37
C ASP A 110 -19.14 -22.64 61.07
N GLN A 111 -19.63 -23.87 61.10
CA GLN A 111 -19.66 -24.76 59.93
C GLN A 111 -20.45 -24.11 58.78
N HIS A 112 -21.48 -23.34 59.11
CA HIS A 112 -22.24 -22.56 58.15
C HIS A 112 -21.36 -21.52 57.41
N THR A 113 -20.46 -20.83 58.12
CA THR A 113 -19.56 -19.83 57.50
C THR A 113 -18.49 -20.45 56.62
N LEU A 114 -18.09 -21.71 56.89
CA LEU A 114 -17.19 -22.47 56.02
C LEU A 114 -17.91 -22.92 54.74
N GLU A 115 -19.16 -23.37 54.86
CA GLU A 115 -20.02 -23.74 53.73
C GLU A 115 -20.32 -22.53 52.84
N GLU A 116 -20.69 -21.38 53.43
CA GLU A 116 -20.90 -20.12 52.72
C GLU A 116 -19.65 -19.67 51.96
N ARG A 117 -18.46 -19.68 52.60
CA ARG A 117 -17.20 -19.33 51.92
C ARG A 117 -16.87 -20.28 50.77
N LEU A 118 -17.13 -21.57 50.93
CA LEU A 118 -16.90 -22.56 49.89
C LEU A 118 -17.87 -22.36 48.72
N GLU A 119 -19.14 -22.05 49.00
CA GLU A 119 -20.17 -21.74 48.01
C GLU A 119 -19.84 -20.44 47.25
N GLU A 120 -19.38 -19.40 47.96
CA GLU A 120 -18.89 -18.16 47.35
C GLU A 120 -17.69 -18.41 46.42
N GLN A 121 -16.68 -19.16 46.87
CA GLN A 121 -15.51 -19.48 46.03
C GLN A 121 -15.87 -20.34 44.81
N THR A 122 -16.76 -21.31 44.98
CA THR A 122 -17.24 -22.16 43.88
C THR A 122 -18.03 -21.34 42.87
N SER A 123 -18.88 -20.43 43.35
CA SER A 123 -19.67 -19.53 42.50
C SER A 123 -18.76 -18.56 41.74
N LEU A 124 -17.75 -17.99 42.39
CA LEU A 124 -16.78 -17.10 41.75
C LEU A 124 -15.96 -17.83 40.68
N PHE A 125 -15.45 -19.03 40.98
CA PHE A 125 -14.74 -19.86 40.01
C PHE A 125 -15.62 -20.15 38.80
N ASN A 126 -16.86 -20.60 39.02
CA ASN A 126 -17.81 -20.88 37.95
C ASN A 126 -18.09 -19.62 37.11
N ALA A 127 -18.31 -18.47 37.73
CA ALA A 127 -18.53 -17.23 37.00
C ALA A 127 -17.35 -16.88 36.09
N ILE A 128 -16.11 -16.93 36.61
CA ILE A 128 -14.90 -16.64 35.84
C ILE A 128 -14.71 -17.67 34.72
N PHE A 129 -14.81 -18.96 35.03
CA PHE A 129 -14.54 -20.03 34.08
C PHE A 129 -15.56 -20.04 32.95
N TRP A 130 -16.86 -20.04 33.26
CA TRP A 130 -17.94 -20.17 32.28
C TRP A 130 -18.20 -18.89 31.48
N GLN A 131 -17.93 -17.71 32.04
CA GLN A 131 -18.18 -16.42 31.38
C GLN A 131 -16.90 -15.77 30.82
N ALA A 132 -15.74 -16.43 30.93
CA ALA A 132 -14.49 -15.89 30.39
C ALA A 132 -14.60 -15.64 28.87
N PRO A 133 -14.14 -14.48 28.38
CA PRO A 133 -14.10 -14.18 26.95
C PRO A 133 -13.00 -14.95 26.20
N MET A 134 -12.20 -15.76 26.90
CA MET A 134 -11.14 -16.61 26.38
C MET A 134 -11.49 -18.08 26.58
N GLY A 135 -10.98 -18.94 25.69
CA GLY A 135 -11.01 -20.37 25.90
C GLY A 135 -10.09 -20.74 27.06
N ILE A 136 -10.61 -21.50 28.02
CA ILE A 136 -9.85 -21.99 29.17
C ILE A 136 -9.96 -23.51 29.17
N THR A 137 -8.83 -24.18 29.26
CA THR A 137 -8.78 -25.62 29.57
C THR A 137 -7.95 -25.86 30.82
N ILE A 138 -8.39 -26.82 31.63
CA ILE A 138 -7.67 -27.33 32.79
C ILE A 138 -7.52 -28.83 32.55
N SER A 139 -6.28 -29.29 32.46
CA SER A 139 -5.97 -30.67 32.13
C SER A 139 -5.09 -31.30 33.20
N HIS A 140 -5.40 -32.56 33.50
CA HIS A 140 -4.73 -33.39 34.49
C HIS A 140 -4.18 -34.60 33.74
N GLY A 141 -2.91 -34.55 33.32
CA GLY A 141 -2.34 -35.61 32.51
C GLY A 141 -0.98 -35.29 31.91
N LYS A 142 -0.20 -36.36 31.68
CA LYS A 142 1.11 -36.30 31.02
C LYS A 142 1.03 -36.44 29.49
N SER A 143 -0.03 -37.07 28.98
CA SER A 143 -0.12 -37.41 27.55
C SER A 143 -0.78 -36.29 26.74
N PRO A 144 -0.15 -35.84 25.64
CA PRO A 144 -0.74 -34.89 24.70
C PRO A 144 -1.72 -35.54 23.69
N ALA A 145 -1.79 -36.87 23.63
CA ALA A 145 -2.60 -37.65 22.70
C ALA A 145 -3.67 -38.51 23.41
N ALA A 146 -4.71 -38.90 22.65
CA ALA A 146 -5.81 -39.76 23.07
C ALA A 146 -5.34 -41.04 23.79
N GLY A 147 -5.93 -41.29 24.97
CA GLY A 147 -5.63 -42.45 25.81
C GLY A 147 -5.55 -42.08 27.28
N HIS A 148 -6.72 -41.89 27.91
CA HIS A 148 -6.92 -41.47 29.31
C HIS A 148 -6.41 -40.05 29.61
N ILE A 149 -6.98 -39.05 28.94
CA ILE A 149 -7.10 -37.74 29.59
C ILE A 149 -7.97 -37.99 30.82
N SER A 150 -7.46 -37.69 32.02
CA SER A 150 -8.16 -37.90 33.29
C SER A 150 -9.59 -37.37 33.22
N GLU A 151 -10.54 -38.01 33.91
CA GLU A 151 -11.93 -37.56 34.10
C GLU A 151 -12.06 -36.09 34.57
N LEU A 152 -10.96 -35.45 34.94
CA LEU A 152 -10.86 -34.07 35.40
C LEU A 152 -10.58 -33.02 34.31
N PHE A 153 -10.52 -33.38 33.02
CA PHE A 153 -10.39 -32.38 31.94
C PHE A 153 -11.60 -31.44 31.92
N ASN A 154 -11.35 -30.15 32.11
CA ASN A 154 -12.39 -29.12 32.08
C ASN A 154 -12.09 -28.11 30.99
N VAL A 155 -13.12 -27.77 30.22
CA VAL A 155 -13.08 -26.71 29.19
C VAL A 155 -14.27 -25.81 29.41
N ASN A 156 -14.08 -24.52 29.14
CA ASN A 156 -15.18 -23.58 29.18
C ASN A 156 -15.88 -23.47 27.80
N PRO A 157 -17.09 -22.88 27.73
CA PRO A 157 -17.88 -22.81 26.49
C PRO A 157 -17.18 -22.01 25.41
N LYS A 158 -16.34 -21.04 25.80
CA LYS A 158 -15.59 -20.24 24.85
C LYS A 158 -14.55 -21.08 24.11
N PHE A 159 -13.89 -22.02 24.78
CA PHE A 159 -12.95 -22.94 24.13
C PHE A 159 -13.67 -23.81 23.10
N GLU A 160 -14.81 -24.40 23.46
CA GLU A 160 -15.65 -25.19 22.55
C GLU A 160 -16.09 -24.37 21.32
N ALA A 161 -16.47 -23.10 21.52
CA ALA A 161 -16.83 -22.18 20.44
C ALA A 161 -15.65 -21.86 19.51
N ILE A 162 -14.42 -21.72 20.06
CA ILE A 162 -13.21 -21.47 19.27
C ILE A 162 -12.85 -22.70 18.43
N THR A 163 -12.86 -23.90 19.03
CA THR A 163 -12.46 -25.14 18.37
C THR A 163 -13.57 -25.75 17.52
N GLY A 164 -14.82 -25.33 17.70
CA GLY A 164 -16.00 -25.89 17.05
C GLY A 164 -16.27 -27.35 17.44
N ARG A 165 -15.83 -27.77 18.63
CA ARG A 165 -15.93 -29.15 19.15
C ARG A 165 -16.45 -29.15 20.56
N THR A 166 -17.18 -30.20 20.93
CA THR A 166 -17.66 -30.35 22.31
C THR A 166 -16.55 -30.82 23.24
N LYS A 167 -16.73 -30.63 24.54
CA LYS A 167 -15.85 -31.13 25.59
C LYS A 167 -15.56 -32.63 25.42
N GLU A 168 -16.56 -33.44 25.14
CA GLU A 168 -16.44 -34.89 24.99
C GLU A 168 -15.54 -35.24 23.80
N GLU A 169 -15.74 -34.59 22.64
CA GLU A 169 -14.88 -34.78 21.46
C GLU A 169 -13.43 -34.36 21.75
N LEU A 170 -13.24 -33.26 22.50
CA LEU A 170 -11.92 -32.77 22.88
C LEU A 170 -11.20 -33.71 23.87
N MET A 171 -11.94 -34.34 24.79
CA MET A 171 -11.41 -35.37 25.69
C MET A 171 -10.93 -36.61 24.93
N GLU A 172 -11.69 -37.04 23.91
CA GLU A 172 -11.35 -38.22 23.12
C GLU A 172 -10.17 -37.97 22.18
N LEU A 173 -10.13 -36.82 21.50
CA LEU A 173 -9.12 -36.51 20.49
C LEU A 173 -7.78 -36.05 21.09
N GLY A 174 -7.83 -35.30 22.19
CA GLY A 174 -6.69 -34.57 22.72
C GLY A 174 -6.28 -33.36 21.88
N TRP A 175 -5.50 -32.46 22.49
CA TRP A 175 -5.12 -31.19 21.86
C TRP A 175 -4.16 -31.35 20.67
N ALA A 176 -3.35 -32.42 20.64
CA ALA A 176 -2.42 -32.68 19.55
C ALA A 176 -3.17 -32.94 18.22
N SER A 177 -4.31 -33.63 18.28
CA SER A 177 -5.12 -33.99 17.10
C SER A 177 -5.86 -32.81 16.48
N ILE A 178 -6.13 -31.76 17.26
CA ILE A 178 -6.78 -30.53 16.77
C ILE A 178 -5.78 -29.44 16.42
N THR A 179 -4.48 -29.64 16.66
CA THR A 179 -3.44 -28.67 16.31
C THR A 179 -2.98 -28.92 14.86
N HIS A 180 -2.78 -27.85 14.09
CA HIS A 180 -2.31 -27.97 12.70
C HIS A 180 -0.94 -28.68 12.63
N PRO A 181 -0.69 -29.57 11.64
CA PRO A 181 0.53 -30.37 11.57
C PRO A 181 1.84 -29.58 11.64
N ASP A 182 1.93 -28.44 10.96
CA ASP A 182 3.13 -27.59 10.99
C ASP A 182 3.43 -27.00 12.38
N ASP A 183 2.38 -26.76 13.18
CA ASP A 183 2.51 -26.08 14.48
C ASP A 183 2.71 -27.11 15.61
N LEU A 184 2.30 -28.37 15.39
CA LEU A 184 2.33 -29.45 16.36
C LEU A 184 3.73 -29.78 16.88
N VAL A 185 4.74 -29.78 15.99
CA VAL A 185 6.13 -30.12 16.36
C VAL A 185 6.68 -29.15 17.39
N GLN A 186 6.41 -27.85 17.21
CA GLN A 186 6.86 -26.81 18.12
C GLN A 186 6.09 -26.85 19.45
N ASP A 187 4.77 -27.04 19.40
CA ASP A 187 3.94 -27.13 20.60
C ASP A 187 4.34 -28.32 21.49
N MET A 188 4.55 -29.50 20.89
CA MET A 188 5.04 -30.69 21.59
C MET A 188 6.39 -30.46 22.28
N LYS A 189 7.31 -29.75 21.61
CA LYS A 189 8.60 -29.40 22.20
C LYS A 189 8.42 -28.51 23.43
N LEU A 190 7.68 -27.41 23.31
CA LEU A 190 7.43 -26.48 24.41
C LEU A 190 6.69 -27.15 25.57
N PHE A 191 5.73 -28.02 25.26
CA PHE A 191 5.01 -28.80 26.26
C PHE A 191 5.92 -29.76 27.03
N SER A 192 6.84 -30.46 26.34
CA SER A 192 7.84 -31.30 27.01
C SER A 192 8.70 -30.48 27.98
N GLN A 193 9.22 -29.34 27.53
CA GLN A 193 10.04 -28.45 28.36
C GLN A 193 9.27 -27.94 29.60
N LEU A 194 7.97 -27.68 29.44
CA LEU A 194 7.10 -27.31 30.56
C LEU A 194 6.95 -28.45 31.57
N GLN A 195 6.74 -29.69 31.07
CA GLN A 195 6.60 -30.88 31.91
C GLN A 195 7.88 -31.21 32.66
N ASP A 196 9.04 -31.04 32.01
CA ASP A 196 10.36 -31.26 32.60
C ASP A 196 10.75 -30.14 33.58
N GLY A 197 9.94 -29.07 33.69
CA GLY A 197 10.19 -27.92 34.56
C GLY A 197 11.30 -27.00 34.05
N GLU A 198 11.73 -27.14 32.79
CA GLU A 198 12.73 -26.28 32.16
C GLU A 198 12.21 -24.85 31.96
N ILE A 199 10.90 -24.72 31.75
CA ILE A 199 10.22 -23.43 31.56
C ILE A 199 9.00 -23.32 32.49
N PRO A 200 8.71 -22.12 33.04
CA PRO A 200 7.57 -21.93 33.97
C PRO A 200 6.22 -21.83 33.26
N SER A 201 6.21 -21.47 31.97
CA SER A 201 5.04 -21.34 31.09
C SER A 201 5.52 -21.12 29.66
N TYR A 202 4.66 -21.31 28.67
CA TYR A 202 4.94 -20.90 27.28
C TYR A 202 3.73 -20.28 26.60
N SER A 203 3.98 -19.47 25.58
CA SER A 203 2.96 -18.92 24.71
C SER A 203 3.30 -19.14 23.24
N MET A 204 2.30 -19.35 22.40
CA MET A 204 2.48 -19.47 20.96
C MET A 204 1.22 -19.10 20.19
N GLU A 205 1.41 -18.46 19.03
CA GLU A 205 0.38 -18.35 18.01
C GLU A 205 0.36 -19.63 17.17
N LYS A 206 -0.79 -20.30 17.10
CA LYS A 206 -0.94 -21.54 16.34
C LYS A 206 -2.32 -21.67 15.72
N ARG A 207 -2.50 -22.68 14.87
CA ARG A 207 -3.79 -22.98 14.24
C ARG A 207 -4.45 -24.18 14.90
N TYR A 208 -5.71 -24.02 15.29
CA TYR A 208 -6.60 -25.14 15.62
C TYR A 208 -7.45 -25.51 14.41
N LEU A 209 -7.45 -26.79 14.04
CA LEU A 209 -8.28 -27.37 12.99
C LEU A 209 -9.70 -27.56 13.53
N LYS A 210 -10.72 -27.17 12.79
CA LYS A 210 -12.15 -27.43 13.07
C LYS A 210 -12.62 -28.76 12.45
N PRO A 211 -13.79 -29.30 12.85
CA PRO A 211 -14.31 -30.55 12.27
C PRO A 211 -14.57 -30.48 10.75
N ASP A 212 -14.87 -29.29 10.23
CA ASP A 212 -15.10 -29.04 8.80
C ASP A 212 -13.80 -28.94 7.98
N GLY A 213 -12.63 -29.08 8.62
CA GLY A 213 -11.31 -28.96 7.99
C GLY A 213 -10.80 -27.52 7.86
N SER A 214 -11.58 -26.51 8.22
CA SER A 214 -11.09 -25.13 8.36
C SER A 214 -10.21 -24.99 9.61
N TYR A 215 -9.59 -23.82 9.81
CA TYR A 215 -8.80 -23.57 11.00
C TYR A 215 -9.06 -22.18 11.59
N VAL A 216 -8.70 -22.02 12.86
CA VAL A 216 -8.76 -20.77 13.62
C VAL A 216 -7.37 -20.46 14.13
N TRP A 217 -6.92 -19.21 13.97
CA TRP A 217 -5.69 -18.75 14.58
C TRP A 217 -5.94 -18.44 16.05
N VAL A 218 -5.13 -19.03 16.92
CA VAL A 218 -5.19 -18.81 18.34
C VAL A 218 -3.87 -18.32 18.89
N ASP A 219 -3.93 -17.38 19.82
CA ASP A 219 -2.84 -17.09 20.74
C ASP A 219 -3.09 -17.90 22.01
N MET A 220 -2.15 -18.78 22.32
CA MET A 220 -2.29 -19.76 23.39
C MET A 220 -1.20 -19.56 24.42
N VAL A 221 -1.57 -19.64 25.70
CA VAL A 221 -0.65 -19.62 26.84
C VAL A 221 -0.90 -20.85 27.70
N VAL A 222 0.15 -21.62 28.00
CA VAL A 222 0.08 -22.81 28.88
C VAL A 222 0.99 -22.61 30.08
N ALA A 223 0.44 -22.89 31.27
CA ALA A 223 1.15 -22.79 32.55
C ALA A 223 0.76 -23.96 33.47
N PRO A 224 1.66 -24.41 34.37
CA PRO A 224 1.36 -25.46 35.33
C PRO A 224 0.41 -24.95 36.42
N LEU A 225 -0.43 -25.84 36.94
CA LEU A 225 -1.34 -25.59 38.07
C LEU A 225 -0.93 -26.45 39.28
N ASN A 226 -0.54 -25.79 40.36
CA ASN A 226 -0.20 -26.47 41.62
C ASN A 226 -1.48 -26.67 42.44
N LEU A 227 -2.08 -27.86 42.35
CA LEU A 227 -3.23 -28.26 43.15
C LEU A 227 -2.78 -29.21 44.27
N ALA A 228 -3.32 -29.04 45.48
CA ALA A 228 -2.93 -29.77 46.69
C ALA A 228 -3.25 -31.29 46.66
N ASN A 229 -3.76 -31.81 45.54
CA ASN A 229 -4.57 -33.03 45.47
C ASN A 229 -3.77 -34.28 45.04
N GLY A 230 -2.43 -34.23 45.02
CA GLY A 230 -1.59 -35.41 44.74
C GLY A 230 -1.59 -35.92 43.29
N HIS A 231 -2.06 -35.12 42.32
CA HIS A 231 -1.83 -35.39 40.90
C HIS A 231 -0.51 -34.75 40.46
N ASP A 232 0.41 -35.55 39.93
CA ASP A 232 1.78 -35.12 39.64
C ASP A 232 1.88 -34.01 38.56
N TYR A 233 0.86 -33.81 37.71
CA TYR A 233 0.88 -32.83 36.60
C TYR A 233 -0.50 -32.24 36.32
N ASN A 234 -0.68 -30.95 36.60
CA ASN A 234 -1.84 -30.17 36.15
C ASN A 234 -1.34 -28.95 35.36
N HIS A 235 -2.07 -28.57 34.31
CA HIS A 235 -1.79 -27.34 33.57
C HIS A 235 -3.09 -26.66 33.14
N SER A 236 -3.05 -25.34 33.05
CA SER A 236 -4.08 -24.52 32.42
C SER A 236 -3.62 -24.03 31.06
N CYS A 237 -4.50 -24.09 30.08
CA CYS A 237 -4.31 -23.45 28.79
C CYS A 237 -5.32 -22.31 28.64
N LEU A 238 -4.83 -21.12 28.33
CA LEU A 238 -5.62 -19.96 27.95
C LEU A 238 -5.51 -19.78 26.45
N VAL A 239 -6.64 -19.55 25.77
CA VAL A 239 -6.72 -19.51 24.31
C VAL A 239 -7.55 -18.33 23.87
N GLN A 240 -6.93 -17.42 23.11
CA GLN A 240 -7.60 -16.29 22.49
C GLN A 240 -7.68 -16.52 20.97
N ASP A 241 -8.88 -16.35 20.40
CA ASP A 241 -9.03 -16.31 18.94
C ASP A 241 -8.47 -14.99 18.39
N ILE A 242 -7.46 -15.10 17.53
CA ILE A 242 -6.78 -13.97 16.87
C ILE A 242 -6.99 -13.99 15.35
N THR A 243 -7.96 -14.76 14.85
CA THR A 243 -8.22 -14.92 13.41
C THR A 243 -8.47 -13.58 12.73
N LYS A 244 -9.34 -12.74 13.31
CA LYS A 244 -9.64 -11.40 12.78
C LYS A 244 -8.40 -10.50 12.71
N ARG A 245 -7.49 -10.61 13.69
CA ARG A 245 -6.21 -9.87 13.69
C ARG A 245 -5.35 -10.31 12.51
N LYS A 246 -5.17 -11.62 12.34
CA LYS A 246 -4.38 -12.20 11.23
C LYS A 246 -4.97 -11.89 9.86
N GLU A 247 -6.29 -11.89 9.71
CA GLU A 247 -6.96 -11.53 8.46
C GLU A 247 -6.71 -10.06 8.08
N ILE A 248 -6.80 -9.14 9.05
CA ILE A 248 -6.53 -7.71 8.83
C ILE A 248 -5.05 -7.50 8.47
N GLU A 249 -4.12 -8.11 9.21
CA GLU A 249 -2.68 -8.03 8.93
C GLU A 249 -2.34 -8.59 7.54
N HIS A 250 -2.90 -9.74 7.18
CA HIS A 250 -2.70 -10.34 5.86
C HIS A 250 -3.28 -9.46 4.76
N SER A 251 -4.51 -8.97 4.92
CA SER A 251 -5.16 -8.10 3.93
C SER A 251 -4.41 -6.79 3.73
N LEU A 252 -3.90 -6.18 4.81
CA LEU A 252 -3.06 -4.99 4.74
C LEU A 252 -1.77 -5.28 3.98
N LYS A 253 -1.05 -6.34 4.35
CA LYS A 253 0.19 -6.74 3.69
C LYS A 253 -0.01 -7.07 2.22
N GLU A 254 -1.10 -7.72 1.86
CA GLU A 254 -1.45 -8.03 0.48
C GLU A 254 -1.79 -6.77 -0.33
N SER A 255 -2.53 -5.84 0.29
CA SER A 255 -2.85 -4.53 -0.30
C SER A 255 -1.58 -3.71 -0.56
N GLU A 256 -0.67 -3.64 0.42
CA GLU A 256 0.62 -2.94 0.29
C GLU A 256 1.49 -3.58 -0.81
N ARG A 257 1.60 -4.91 -0.83
CA ARG A 257 2.31 -5.64 -1.88
C ARG A 257 1.72 -5.35 -3.26
N SER A 258 0.39 -5.44 -3.39
CA SER A 258 -0.32 -5.19 -4.65
C SER A 258 -0.09 -3.77 -5.15
N LYS A 259 -0.24 -2.76 -4.27
CA LYS A 259 0.05 -1.36 -4.58
C LYS A 259 1.50 -1.17 -5.04
N SER A 260 2.47 -1.78 -4.34
CA SER A 260 3.89 -1.68 -4.70
C SER A 260 4.17 -2.24 -6.09
N VAL A 261 3.60 -3.41 -6.44
CA VAL A 261 3.78 -4.02 -7.75
C VAL A 261 3.16 -3.15 -8.85
N LEU A 262 1.94 -2.66 -8.65
CA LEU A 262 1.26 -1.79 -9.62
C LEU A 262 2.04 -0.51 -9.89
N LEU A 263 2.59 0.12 -8.84
CA LEU A 263 3.40 1.33 -8.98
C LEU A 263 4.75 1.07 -9.66
N SER A 264 5.38 -0.10 -9.40
CA SER A 264 6.68 -0.45 -9.99
C SER A 264 6.64 -0.75 -11.49
N HIS A 265 5.48 -1.18 -12.01
CA HIS A 265 5.29 -1.49 -13.44
C HIS A 265 4.61 -0.35 -14.22
N LEU A 266 4.37 0.80 -13.58
CA LEU A 266 3.83 1.96 -14.24
C LEU A 266 4.91 2.53 -15.20
N PRO A 267 4.62 2.72 -16.51
CA PRO A 267 5.57 3.32 -17.46
C PRO A 267 5.63 4.85 -17.28
N GLY A 268 6.09 5.28 -16.11
CA GLY A 268 6.05 6.65 -15.66
C GLY A 268 6.10 6.77 -14.15
N MET A 269 5.54 7.86 -13.61
CA MET A 269 5.60 8.20 -12.20
C MET A 269 4.19 8.43 -11.64
N ALA A 270 3.87 7.82 -10.51
CA ALA A 270 2.74 8.24 -9.68
C ALA A 270 3.21 9.32 -8.71
N TYR A 271 2.40 10.33 -8.47
CA TYR A 271 2.76 11.44 -7.60
C TYR A 271 1.61 11.87 -6.70
N ARG A 272 1.97 12.49 -5.58
CA ARG A 272 1.11 13.37 -4.79
C ARG A 272 1.88 14.66 -4.58
N CYS A 273 1.31 15.80 -4.93
CA CYS A 273 1.96 17.10 -4.73
C CYS A 273 1.02 18.12 -4.08
N LYS A 274 1.59 19.22 -3.58
CA LYS A 274 0.82 20.38 -3.17
C LYS A 274 0.33 21.13 -4.40
N TYR A 275 -0.84 21.75 -4.26
CA TYR A 275 -1.29 22.75 -5.22
C TYR A 275 -0.63 24.10 -4.90
N ASP A 276 0.64 24.23 -5.28
CA ASP A 276 1.43 25.46 -5.21
C ASP A 276 2.16 25.72 -6.55
N GLN A 277 2.84 26.86 -6.66
CA GLN A 277 3.50 27.27 -7.90
C GLN A 277 4.66 26.34 -8.31
N GLU A 278 5.27 25.65 -7.34
CA GLU A 278 6.44 24.80 -7.55
C GLU A 278 6.07 23.31 -7.70
N TRP A 279 4.79 22.97 -7.61
CA TRP A 279 4.26 21.60 -7.59
C TRP A 279 4.98 20.72 -6.57
N THR A 280 5.10 21.21 -5.33
CA THR A 280 5.91 20.56 -4.29
C THR A 280 5.49 19.11 -4.05
N MET A 281 6.37 18.17 -4.39
CA MET A 281 6.07 16.74 -4.30
C MET A 281 6.04 16.26 -2.85
N LEU A 282 4.96 15.58 -2.46
CA LEU A 282 4.79 14.92 -1.17
C LEU A 282 5.06 13.41 -1.25
N PHE A 283 4.82 12.83 -2.42
CA PHE A 283 5.10 11.44 -2.75
C PHE A 283 5.41 11.35 -4.24
N VAL A 284 6.40 10.53 -4.59
CA VAL A 284 6.69 10.12 -5.97
C VAL A 284 7.03 8.64 -5.97
N SER A 285 6.57 7.89 -6.97
CA SER A 285 6.97 6.50 -7.15
C SER A 285 8.39 6.38 -7.70
N GLU A 286 9.00 5.19 -7.58
CA GLU A 286 10.37 4.93 -8.07
C GLU A 286 10.54 5.16 -9.58
N GLY A 287 9.45 5.03 -10.36
CA GLY A 287 9.44 5.32 -11.79
C GLY A 287 9.74 6.78 -12.16
N CYS A 288 9.82 7.69 -11.18
CA CYS A 288 10.35 9.05 -11.38
C CYS A 288 11.77 9.06 -11.94
N ARG A 289 12.59 8.06 -11.58
CA ARG A 289 13.99 7.94 -12.04
C ARG A 289 14.05 7.76 -13.55
N ASP A 290 13.27 6.85 -14.09
CA ASP A 290 13.28 6.55 -15.53
C ASP A 290 12.60 7.67 -16.34
N LEU A 291 11.62 8.33 -15.75
CA LEU A 291 10.89 9.43 -16.37
C LEU A 291 11.70 10.73 -16.41
N THR A 292 12.26 11.15 -15.26
CA THR A 292 12.87 12.48 -15.07
C THR A 292 14.40 12.44 -14.98
N GLY A 293 14.98 11.28 -14.70
CA GLY A 293 16.42 11.13 -14.42
C GLY A 293 16.83 11.53 -13.00
N TYR A 294 15.89 11.89 -12.12
CA TYR A 294 16.16 12.24 -10.72
C TYR A 294 15.71 11.14 -9.76
N GLU A 295 16.38 11.07 -8.62
CA GLU A 295 15.97 10.21 -7.51
C GLU A 295 14.65 10.70 -6.88
N PRO A 296 13.81 9.80 -6.33
CA PRO A 296 12.62 10.19 -5.57
C PRO A 296 12.93 11.27 -4.53
N ASP A 297 13.99 11.07 -3.76
CA ASP A 297 14.42 11.96 -2.68
C ASP A 297 14.81 13.37 -3.15
N SER A 298 15.21 13.54 -4.41
CA SER A 298 15.56 14.84 -4.99
C SER A 298 14.32 15.68 -5.29
N LEU A 299 13.23 15.03 -5.70
CA LEU A 299 11.95 15.66 -6.03
C LEU A 299 11.09 15.87 -4.78
N LEU A 300 11.18 14.97 -3.80
CA LEU A 300 10.41 15.06 -2.56
C LEU A 300 10.69 16.37 -1.83
N ALA A 301 9.62 17.09 -1.51
CA ALA A 301 9.63 18.41 -0.88
C ALA A 301 10.50 19.44 -1.62
N ASN A 302 10.73 19.25 -2.93
CA ASN A 302 11.61 20.06 -3.76
C ASN A 302 13.02 20.18 -3.15
N ARG A 303 13.57 19.07 -2.64
CA ARG A 303 14.87 19.08 -1.93
C ARG A 303 15.99 19.61 -2.82
N ASP A 304 16.10 19.07 -4.03
CA ASP A 304 17.17 19.40 -4.97
C ASP A 304 16.61 20.18 -6.18
N ILE A 305 15.39 19.87 -6.64
CA ILE A 305 14.74 20.48 -7.79
C ILE A 305 13.21 20.44 -7.64
N SER A 306 12.51 21.47 -8.14
CA SER A 306 11.04 21.45 -8.18
C SER A 306 10.56 20.73 -9.45
N PHE A 307 9.36 20.14 -9.40
CA PHE A 307 8.82 19.54 -10.62
C PHE A 307 8.50 20.62 -11.66
N ASN A 308 8.16 21.84 -11.24
CA ASN A 308 7.94 22.97 -12.14
C ASN A 308 9.18 23.31 -12.99
N ASP A 309 10.39 23.19 -12.43
CA ASP A 309 11.65 23.45 -13.13
C ASP A 309 11.95 22.42 -14.25
N LEU A 310 11.34 21.24 -14.19
CA LEU A 310 11.48 20.22 -15.23
C LEU A 310 10.59 20.52 -16.44
N ILE A 311 9.50 21.26 -16.25
CA ILE A 311 8.52 21.56 -17.30
C ILE A 311 9.12 22.61 -18.24
N VAL A 312 9.03 22.38 -19.54
CA VAL A 312 9.45 23.39 -20.53
C VAL A 312 8.63 24.67 -20.36
N ASP A 313 9.30 25.82 -20.24
CA ASP A 313 8.72 27.13 -19.91
C ASP A 313 7.44 27.50 -20.68
N SER A 314 7.34 27.11 -21.96
CA SER A 314 6.18 27.38 -22.80
C SER A 314 4.87 26.79 -22.26
N TYR A 315 4.93 25.76 -21.41
CA TYR A 315 3.75 25.08 -20.89
C TYR A 315 3.30 25.56 -19.51
N HIS A 316 4.11 26.34 -18.78
CA HIS A 316 3.83 26.72 -17.39
C HIS A 316 2.48 27.45 -17.24
N GLU A 317 2.18 28.42 -18.09
CA GLU A 317 0.92 29.17 -18.03
C GLU A 317 -0.29 28.33 -18.42
N GLU A 318 -0.14 27.44 -19.40
CA GLU A 318 -1.22 26.60 -19.90
C GLU A 318 -1.62 25.53 -18.87
N ILE A 319 -0.64 24.87 -18.26
CA ILE A 319 -0.85 23.87 -17.20
C ILE A 319 -1.54 24.52 -15.99
N ASN A 320 -1.06 25.68 -15.54
CA ASN A 320 -1.67 26.42 -14.44
C ASN A 320 -3.12 26.80 -14.71
N ARG A 321 -3.43 27.21 -15.95
CA ARG A 321 -4.80 27.56 -16.36
C ARG A 321 -5.70 26.34 -16.35
N GLU A 322 -5.20 25.21 -16.85
CA GLU A 322 -5.95 23.98 -16.94
C GLU A 322 -6.22 23.37 -15.55
N TRP A 323 -5.24 23.35 -14.64
CA TRP A 323 -5.46 22.95 -13.25
C TRP A 323 -6.49 23.82 -12.53
N LYS A 324 -6.45 25.15 -12.72
CA LYS A 324 -7.48 26.06 -12.17
C LYS A 324 -8.88 25.71 -12.69
N ARG A 325 -9.00 25.36 -13.97
CA ARG A 325 -10.27 24.96 -14.59
C ARG A 325 -10.77 23.63 -14.02
N THR A 326 -9.92 22.60 -13.98
CA THR A 326 -10.31 21.25 -13.59
C THR A 326 -10.65 21.17 -12.10
N LEU A 327 -9.91 21.86 -11.24
CA LEU A 327 -10.19 21.93 -9.80
C LEU A 327 -11.51 22.63 -9.49
N ALA A 328 -11.86 23.67 -10.25
CA ALA A 328 -13.15 24.36 -10.09
C ALA A 328 -14.33 23.47 -10.51
N LEU A 329 -14.15 22.64 -11.54
CA LEU A 329 -15.18 21.74 -12.07
C LEU A 329 -15.19 20.35 -11.39
N HIS A 330 -14.20 20.05 -10.55
CA HIS A 330 -13.96 18.72 -9.97
C HIS A 330 -13.81 17.63 -11.04
N GLU A 331 -13.16 17.98 -12.16
CA GLU A 331 -12.88 17.08 -13.27
C GLU A 331 -11.44 16.55 -13.20
N PRO A 332 -11.18 15.35 -13.75
CA PRO A 332 -9.81 14.86 -13.86
C PRO A 332 -9.00 15.76 -14.80
N PHE A 333 -7.81 16.15 -14.35
CA PHE A 333 -6.81 16.82 -15.15
C PHE A 333 -6.20 15.83 -16.15
N ARG A 334 -6.08 16.23 -17.42
CA ARG A 334 -5.42 15.47 -18.47
C ARG A 334 -4.70 16.43 -19.40
N TYR A 335 -3.37 16.32 -19.47
CA TYR A 335 -2.59 17.25 -20.29
C TYR A 335 -1.30 16.61 -20.82
N GLU A 336 -0.92 16.95 -22.05
CA GLU A 336 0.31 16.48 -22.69
C GLU A 336 1.29 17.64 -22.83
N TYR A 337 2.52 17.47 -22.36
CA TYR A 337 3.54 18.51 -22.39
C TYR A 337 4.95 17.92 -22.34
N GLU A 338 5.95 18.77 -22.56
CA GLU A 338 7.36 18.35 -22.54
C GLU A 338 8.03 18.69 -21.21
N ILE A 339 8.89 17.78 -20.77
CA ILE A 339 9.83 17.98 -19.65
C ILE A 339 11.27 17.84 -20.13
N ILE A 340 12.19 18.44 -19.38
CA ILE A 340 13.64 18.30 -19.53
C ILE A 340 14.16 17.44 -18.39
N THR A 341 14.80 16.32 -18.73
CA THR A 341 15.36 15.37 -17.74
C THR A 341 16.66 15.90 -17.12
N SER A 342 17.17 15.22 -16.09
CA SER A 342 18.49 15.53 -15.49
C SER A 342 19.66 15.45 -16.49
N LEU A 343 19.49 14.70 -17.59
CA LEU A 343 20.45 14.58 -18.68
C LEU A 343 20.26 15.65 -19.78
N GLY A 344 19.27 16.52 -19.66
CA GLY A 344 18.94 17.54 -20.66
C GLY A 344 18.12 17.02 -21.85
N GLU A 345 17.61 15.80 -21.79
CA GLU A 345 16.75 15.22 -22.84
C GLU A 345 15.33 15.75 -22.72
N ARG A 346 14.69 16.04 -23.87
CA ARG A 346 13.27 16.38 -23.92
C ARG A 346 12.43 15.12 -24.00
N LYS A 347 11.47 14.98 -23.09
CA LYS A 347 10.49 13.89 -23.10
C LYS A 347 9.07 14.43 -23.17
N TRP A 348 8.25 13.80 -23.98
CA TRP A 348 6.81 14.04 -23.97
C TRP A 348 6.18 13.22 -22.86
N ILE A 349 5.40 13.89 -22.03
CA ILE A 349 4.66 13.26 -20.94
C ILE A 349 3.17 13.52 -21.05
N TRP A 350 2.40 12.57 -20.54
CA TRP A 350 0.95 12.68 -20.38
C TRP A 350 0.61 12.57 -18.90
N GLU A 351 0.14 13.67 -18.33
CA GLU A 351 -0.27 13.74 -16.94
C GLU A 351 -1.77 13.52 -16.83
N MET A 352 -2.15 12.67 -15.88
CA MET A 352 -3.53 12.45 -15.47
C MET A 352 -3.62 12.57 -13.96
N GLY A 353 -4.34 13.57 -13.47
CA GLY A 353 -4.43 13.85 -12.04
C GLY A 353 -5.81 14.30 -11.60
N GLN A 354 -5.99 14.40 -10.29
CA GLN A 354 -7.21 14.90 -9.66
C GLN A 354 -6.89 15.67 -8.38
N GLY A 355 -7.77 16.59 -8.01
CA GLY A 355 -7.73 17.23 -6.70
C GLY A 355 -8.19 16.27 -5.60
N VAL A 356 -7.47 16.24 -4.49
CA VAL A 356 -7.90 15.66 -3.22
C VAL A 356 -8.30 16.80 -2.31
N TYR A 357 -9.50 16.71 -1.73
CA TYR A 357 -10.12 17.81 -0.98
C TYR A 357 -10.23 17.47 0.52
N ASP A 358 -10.12 18.50 1.37
CA ASP A 358 -10.38 18.39 2.80
C ASP A 358 -11.90 18.37 3.11
N GLU A 359 -12.27 18.20 4.39
CA GLU A 359 -13.68 18.20 4.83
C GLU A 359 -14.38 19.55 4.56
N GLU A 360 -13.62 20.64 4.41
CA GLU A 360 -14.12 21.98 4.06
C GLU A 360 -14.19 22.23 2.54
N GLY A 361 -13.83 21.24 1.71
CA GLY A 361 -13.87 21.32 0.24
C GLY A 361 -12.72 22.12 -0.38
N ARG A 362 -11.64 22.40 0.36
CA ARG A 362 -10.41 23.00 -0.18
C ARG A 362 -9.47 21.93 -0.70
N VAL A 363 -8.67 22.28 -1.70
CA VAL A 363 -7.67 21.38 -2.28
C VAL A 363 -6.57 21.11 -1.26
N GLN A 364 -6.51 19.88 -0.76
CA GLN A 364 -5.47 19.40 0.16
C GLN A 364 -4.21 18.97 -0.59
N ALA A 365 -4.36 18.29 -1.73
CA ALA A 365 -3.27 17.82 -2.56
C ALA A 365 -3.77 17.54 -3.98
N LEU A 366 -2.83 17.38 -4.91
CA LEU A 366 -3.08 16.80 -6.23
C LEU A 366 -2.47 15.42 -6.25
N GLU A 367 -3.18 14.46 -6.83
CA GLU A 367 -2.70 13.09 -7.02
C GLU A 367 -2.90 12.67 -8.45
N GLY A 368 -1.94 11.94 -8.99
CA GLY A 368 -2.01 11.52 -10.37
C GLY A 368 -0.88 10.60 -10.80
N ILE A 369 -0.87 10.32 -12.09
CA ILE A 369 0.20 9.62 -12.76
C ILE A 369 0.67 10.44 -13.97
N ILE A 370 1.95 10.34 -14.25
CA ILE A 370 2.61 10.98 -15.38
C ILE A 370 3.25 9.86 -16.18
N LEU A 371 2.83 9.69 -17.43
CA LEU A 371 3.31 8.64 -18.32
C LEU A 371 4.27 9.21 -19.37
N ASP A 372 5.32 8.47 -19.69
CA ASP A 372 6.18 8.81 -20.84
C ASP A 372 5.45 8.41 -22.13
N ILE A 373 5.18 9.39 -22.99
CA ILE A 373 4.54 9.21 -24.29
C ILE A 373 5.47 9.58 -25.45
N SER A 374 6.78 9.68 -25.19
CA SER A 374 7.79 10.06 -26.19
C SER A 374 7.81 9.08 -27.36
N GLU A 375 7.74 7.76 -27.09
CA GLU A 375 7.69 6.75 -28.15
C GLU A 375 6.42 6.89 -28.99
N ARG A 376 5.27 7.12 -28.34
CA ARG A 376 3.99 7.34 -29.03
C ARG A 376 4.06 8.55 -29.96
N LYS A 377 4.57 9.69 -29.47
CA LYS A 377 4.76 10.90 -30.28
C LYS A 377 5.74 10.69 -31.43
N ARG A 378 6.83 9.93 -31.22
CA ARG A 378 7.78 9.56 -32.27
C ARG A 378 7.10 8.74 -33.38
N ILE A 379 6.30 7.74 -32.99
CA ILE A 379 5.53 6.92 -33.94
C ILE A 379 4.48 7.75 -34.67
N GLU A 380 3.74 8.61 -33.98
CA GLU A 380 2.76 9.52 -34.60
C GLU A 380 3.42 10.46 -35.62
N HIS A 381 4.58 11.02 -35.29
CA HIS A 381 5.35 11.86 -36.19
C HIS A 381 5.90 11.07 -37.39
N GLU A 382 6.41 9.85 -37.16
CA GLU A 382 6.88 8.96 -38.21
C GLU A 382 5.74 8.57 -39.18
N LEU A 383 4.56 8.26 -38.65
CA LEU A 383 3.37 7.98 -39.46
C LEU A 383 2.92 9.20 -40.26
N THR A 384 2.90 10.39 -39.65
CA THR A 384 2.60 11.64 -40.36
C THR A 384 3.60 11.86 -41.49
N TYR A 385 4.89 11.69 -41.21
CA TYR A 385 5.96 11.84 -42.20
C TYR A 385 5.81 10.84 -43.35
N LEU A 386 5.58 9.55 -43.07
CA LEU A 386 5.36 8.51 -44.09
C LEU A 386 4.06 8.70 -44.87
N ASN A 387 3.03 9.30 -44.25
CA ASN A 387 1.79 9.64 -44.94
C ASN A 387 1.97 10.81 -45.91
N GLU A 388 2.97 11.67 -45.69
CA GLU A 388 3.24 12.84 -46.53
C GLU A 388 4.43 12.66 -47.49
N HIS A 389 5.34 11.72 -47.23
CA HIS A 389 6.58 11.52 -47.98
C HIS A 389 6.71 10.08 -48.49
N ASP A 390 7.50 9.90 -49.55
CA ASP A 390 7.92 8.59 -50.04
C ASP A 390 9.11 8.09 -49.23
N SER A 391 9.01 6.85 -48.72
CA SER A 391 10.02 6.26 -47.84
C SER A 391 11.40 6.09 -48.49
N TRP A 392 11.49 5.98 -49.82
CA TRP A 392 12.76 5.72 -50.51
C TRP A 392 13.47 6.99 -50.95
N THR A 393 12.72 8.01 -51.35
CA THR A 393 13.31 9.24 -51.87
C THR A 393 13.26 10.40 -50.88
N GLY A 394 12.46 10.32 -49.81
CA GLY A 394 12.27 11.43 -48.88
C GLY A 394 11.49 12.62 -49.46
N LEU A 395 11.02 12.51 -50.71
CA LEU A 395 10.22 13.52 -51.39
C LEU A 395 8.76 13.43 -50.93
N PHE A 396 8.00 14.52 -51.04
CA PHE A 396 6.55 14.47 -50.82
C PHE A 396 5.89 13.43 -51.73
N ASN A 397 4.89 12.72 -51.21
CA ASN A 397 4.18 11.70 -51.95
C ASN A 397 2.98 12.28 -52.72
N ARG A 398 2.23 11.39 -53.39
CA ARG A 398 1.01 11.76 -54.12
C ARG A 398 -0.06 12.38 -53.22
N THR A 399 -0.27 11.84 -52.02
CA THR A 399 -1.31 12.31 -51.08
C THR A 399 -1.06 13.77 -50.70
N HIS A 400 0.21 14.11 -50.39
CA HIS A 400 0.59 15.48 -50.09
C HIS A 400 0.38 16.42 -51.30
N LEU A 401 0.75 15.99 -52.51
CA LEU A 401 0.53 16.78 -53.73
C LEU A 401 -0.97 17.06 -53.97
N GLU A 402 -1.84 16.06 -53.79
CA GLU A 402 -3.28 16.23 -53.94
C GLU A 402 -3.85 17.21 -52.90
N ALA A 403 -3.43 17.10 -51.65
CA ALA A 403 -3.83 18.03 -50.59
C ALA A 403 -3.39 19.48 -50.89
N LEU A 404 -2.15 19.65 -51.37
CA LEU A 404 -1.60 20.94 -51.77
C LEU A 404 -2.39 21.56 -52.95
N LEU A 405 -2.68 20.76 -53.98
CA LEU A 405 -3.47 21.20 -55.14
C LEU A 405 -4.90 21.62 -54.74
N ARG A 406 -5.55 20.88 -53.84
CA ARG A 406 -6.89 21.22 -53.32
C ARG A 406 -6.86 22.53 -52.52
N SER A 407 -5.91 22.67 -51.58
CA SER A 407 -5.77 23.89 -50.77
C SER A 407 -5.52 25.12 -51.64
N ASP A 408 -4.65 25.01 -52.64
CA ASP A 408 -4.34 26.11 -53.55
C ASP A 408 -5.48 26.40 -54.56
N ALA A 409 -6.35 25.43 -54.87
CA ALA A 409 -7.55 25.66 -55.66
C ALA A 409 -8.59 26.48 -54.87
N GLU A 410 -8.75 26.20 -53.57
CA GLU A 410 -9.66 26.92 -52.68
C GLU A 410 -9.23 28.37 -52.44
N ARG A 411 -7.93 28.63 -52.31
CA ARG A 411 -7.38 29.98 -52.08
C ARG A 411 -7.54 30.97 -53.25
N HIS A 412 -7.98 30.52 -54.42
CA HIS A 412 -8.22 31.34 -55.63
C HIS A 412 -7.04 32.26 -55.98
N LEU A 413 -5.82 31.75 -55.83
CA LEU A 413 -4.61 32.39 -56.32
C LEU A 413 -4.75 32.51 -57.84
N GLY A 414 -5.05 33.71 -58.36
CA GLY A 414 -5.15 34.02 -59.79
C GLY A 414 -3.83 33.89 -60.57
N LEU A 415 -2.90 33.09 -60.05
CA LEU A 415 -1.59 32.80 -60.59
C LEU A 415 -1.68 31.56 -61.50
N LYS A 416 -1.06 31.65 -62.68
CA LYS A 416 -0.84 30.51 -63.56
C LYS A 416 0.10 29.54 -62.88
N ARG A 417 -0.33 28.29 -62.77
CA ARG A 417 0.40 27.19 -62.11
C ARG A 417 0.62 26.08 -63.12
N SER A 418 1.52 25.15 -62.84
CA SER A 418 1.74 24.03 -63.76
C SER A 418 2.18 22.78 -63.03
N LEU A 419 1.81 21.63 -63.59
CA LEU A 419 2.36 20.33 -63.21
C LEU A 419 3.32 19.88 -64.31
N VAL A 420 4.53 19.53 -63.92
CA VAL A 420 5.54 18.94 -64.81
C VAL A 420 5.87 17.55 -64.28
N THR A 421 5.43 16.51 -64.98
CA THR A 421 5.68 15.12 -64.60
C THR A 421 6.79 14.51 -65.44
N VAL A 422 7.82 14.02 -64.77
CA VAL A 422 8.87 13.16 -65.32
C VAL A 422 8.44 11.71 -65.16
N ASN A 423 8.36 10.99 -66.27
CA ASN A 423 8.02 9.58 -66.32
C ASN A 423 9.23 8.75 -66.75
N ILE A 424 9.62 7.79 -65.93
CA ILE A 424 10.78 6.91 -66.15
C ILE A 424 10.31 5.44 -66.09
N SER A 425 9.11 5.18 -66.60
CA SER A 425 8.50 3.84 -66.61
C SER A 425 9.37 2.78 -67.29
N ALA A 426 10.27 3.16 -68.21
CA ALA A 426 11.26 2.26 -68.80
C ALA A 426 12.20 1.60 -67.77
N LEU A 427 12.40 2.21 -66.59
CA LEU A 427 13.19 1.61 -65.51
C LEU A 427 12.56 0.30 -65.00
N HIS A 428 11.24 0.13 -65.12
CA HIS A 428 10.56 -1.11 -64.71
C HIS A 428 11.12 -2.34 -65.44
N ALA A 429 11.38 -2.25 -66.75
CA ALA A 429 11.97 -3.35 -67.51
C ALA A 429 13.39 -3.71 -67.02
N SER A 430 14.17 -2.68 -66.66
CA SER A 430 15.50 -2.87 -66.08
C SER A 430 15.44 -3.48 -64.68
N SER A 431 14.43 -3.12 -63.87
CA SER A 431 14.21 -3.71 -62.54
C SER A 431 13.95 -5.21 -62.59
N LEU A 432 13.28 -5.72 -63.64
CA LEU A 432 13.05 -7.15 -63.84
C LEU A 432 14.33 -7.91 -64.20
N THR A 433 15.31 -7.22 -64.79
CA THR A 433 16.57 -7.82 -65.26
C THR A 433 17.67 -7.75 -64.20
N TYR A 434 17.80 -6.61 -63.53
CA TYR A 434 18.88 -6.31 -62.57
C TYR A 434 18.43 -6.33 -61.10
N GLY A 435 17.13 -6.54 -60.85
CA GLY A 435 16.55 -6.64 -59.52
C GLY A 435 16.04 -5.31 -58.97
N HIS A 436 15.25 -5.41 -57.90
CA HIS A 436 14.56 -4.25 -57.30
C HIS A 436 15.52 -3.24 -56.67
N GLN A 437 16.62 -3.70 -56.06
CA GLN A 437 17.60 -2.83 -55.39
C GLN A 437 18.28 -1.88 -56.39
N TYR A 438 18.58 -2.35 -57.60
CA TYR A 438 19.12 -1.53 -58.69
C TYR A 438 18.16 -0.39 -59.07
N ALA A 439 16.87 -0.69 -59.24
CA ALA A 439 15.87 0.33 -59.55
C ALA A 439 15.73 1.36 -58.42
N GLN A 440 15.79 0.93 -57.16
CA GLN A 440 15.75 1.84 -56.02
C GLN A 440 16.95 2.81 -55.98
N GLU A 441 18.16 2.33 -56.28
CA GLU A 441 19.34 3.19 -56.32
C GLU A 441 19.25 4.24 -57.43
N ILE A 442 18.75 3.87 -58.61
CA ILE A 442 18.51 4.82 -59.70
C ILE A 442 17.43 5.83 -59.31
N LEU A 443 16.31 5.39 -58.75
CA LEU A 443 15.25 6.29 -58.29
C LEU A 443 15.74 7.29 -57.25
N LYS A 444 16.60 6.87 -56.32
CA LYS A 444 17.24 7.78 -55.34
C LYS A 444 18.13 8.80 -56.01
N ARG A 445 19.02 8.39 -56.93
CA ARG A 445 19.91 9.31 -57.66
C ARG A 445 19.14 10.31 -58.50
N VAL A 446 18.09 9.84 -59.19
CA VAL A 446 17.19 10.71 -59.95
C VAL A 446 16.48 11.68 -59.02
N ALA A 447 15.91 11.21 -57.91
CA ALA A 447 15.23 12.07 -56.94
C ALA A 447 16.13 13.20 -56.43
N THR A 448 17.34 12.87 -55.96
CA THR A 448 18.31 13.87 -55.48
C THR A 448 18.70 14.88 -56.56
N SER A 449 18.85 14.42 -57.80
CA SER A 449 19.24 15.30 -58.91
C SER A 449 18.09 16.19 -59.37
N LEU A 450 16.86 15.67 -59.38
CA LEU A 450 15.65 16.45 -59.64
C LEU A 450 15.37 17.47 -58.51
N GLU A 451 15.60 17.09 -57.26
CA GLU A 451 15.44 17.97 -56.10
C GLU A 451 16.42 19.16 -56.15
N ALA A 452 17.62 18.98 -56.69
CA ALA A 452 18.57 20.08 -56.90
C ALA A 452 18.06 21.16 -57.87
N LEU A 453 17.07 20.85 -58.72
CA LEU A 453 16.40 21.82 -59.59
C LEU A 453 15.23 22.55 -58.92
N CYS A 454 14.86 22.16 -57.69
CA CYS A 454 13.82 22.85 -56.94
C CYS A 454 14.27 24.25 -56.51
N ARG A 455 13.45 25.24 -56.88
CA ARG A 455 13.52 26.64 -56.42
C ARG A 455 12.37 26.90 -55.45
N GLU A 456 12.36 28.05 -54.79
CA GLU A 456 11.30 28.44 -53.84
C GLU A 456 9.87 28.39 -54.45
N ASP A 457 9.75 28.50 -55.77
CA ASP A 457 8.48 28.47 -56.50
C ASP A 457 8.01 27.09 -56.94
N CYS A 458 8.74 26.01 -56.64
CA CYS A 458 8.36 24.67 -57.05
C CYS A 458 8.60 23.59 -55.99
N THR A 459 7.64 22.68 -55.88
CA THR A 459 7.69 21.52 -54.98
C THR A 459 7.80 20.25 -55.82
N LEU A 460 8.79 19.40 -55.55
CA LEU A 460 8.93 18.10 -56.20
C LEU A 460 8.26 17.02 -55.36
N CYS A 461 7.40 16.24 -55.99
CA CYS A 461 6.72 15.12 -55.36
C CYS A 461 6.98 13.82 -56.15
N LYS A 462 7.04 12.69 -55.46
CA LYS A 462 6.99 11.36 -56.10
C LYS A 462 5.55 10.88 -56.11
N THR A 463 4.95 10.85 -57.30
CA THR A 463 3.51 10.57 -57.46
C THR A 463 3.20 9.11 -57.73
N HIS A 464 4.18 8.36 -58.26
CA HIS A 464 4.10 6.92 -58.47
C HIS A 464 5.51 6.31 -58.53
N GLU A 465 5.61 4.98 -58.57
CA GLU A 465 6.88 4.22 -58.44
C GLU A 465 8.00 4.77 -59.35
N TYR A 466 7.68 5.11 -60.61
CA TYR A 466 8.61 5.62 -61.61
C TYR A 466 8.26 7.04 -62.10
N ARG A 467 7.52 7.82 -61.30
CA ARG A 467 7.04 9.15 -61.70
C ARG A 467 7.30 10.20 -60.63
N PHE A 468 7.89 11.30 -61.09
CA PHE A 468 8.15 12.49 -60.29
C PHE A 468 7.37 13.65 -60.88
N THR A 469 6.71 14.45 -60.05
CA THR A 469 5.89 15.57 -60.49
C THR A 469 6.32 16.82 -59.75
N TYR A 470 6.76 17.83 -60.49
CA TYR A 470 6.90 19.18 -59.98
C TYR A 470 5.56 19.89 -59.99
N TYR A 471 5.23 20.51 -58.87
CA TYR A 471 4.21 21.53 -58.78
C TYR A 471 4.85 22.91 -58.79
N VAL A 472 4.60 23.69 -59.84
CA VAL A 472 5.15 25.04 -60.02
C VAL A 472 4.08 26.07 -59.67
N LYS A 473 4.34 26.85 -58.61
CA LYS A 473 3.40 27.82 -58.02
C LYS A 473 3.40 29.18 -58.74
N CYS A 474 4.53 29.59 -59.31
CA CYS A 474 4.69 30.90 -59.96
C CYS A 474 4.47 30.84 -61.48
N CYS A 475 3.89 31.94 -62.01
CA CYS A 475 3.55 32.15 -63.42
C CYS A 475 4.76 32.10 -64.36
N ARG A 476 5.24 30.90 -64.70
CA ARG A 476 6.20 30.71 -65.78
C ARG A 476 5.49 30.86 -67.12
N THR A 477 6.05 31.65 -68.04
CA THR A 477 5.56 31.66 -69.43
C THR A 477 5.81 30.29 -70.07
N ARG A 478 5.11 29.98 -71.16
CA ARG A 478 5.29 28.70 -71.86
C ARG A 478 6.76 28.46 -72.26
N ASP A 479 7.48 29.51 -72.64
CA ASP A 479 8.92 29.44 -72.95
C ASP A 479 9.78 29.11 -71.72
N GLN A 480 9.43 29.63 -70.54
CA GLN A 480 10.13 29.33 -69.28
C GLN A 480 9.86 27.89 -68.81
N LEU A 481 8.63 27.38 -69.01
CA LEU A 481 8.32 25.97 -68.76
C LEU A 481 9.09 25.05 -69.71
N GLN A 482 9.20 25.42 -70.98
CA GLN A 482 10.03 24.69 -71.95
C GLN A 482 11.51 24.68 -71.56
N ALA A 483 12.05 25.83 -71.14
CA ALA A 483 13.44 25.92 -70.66
C ALA A 483 13.67 25.00 -69.45
N PHE A 484 12.74 24.99 -68.49
CA PHE A 484 12.79 24.10 -67.34
C PHE A 484 12.69 22.62 -67.73
N CYS A 485 11.83 22.26 -68.68
CA CYS A 485 11.76 20.88 -69.19
C CYS A 485 13.05 20.45 -69.89
N ARG A 486 13.73 21.36 -70.61
CA ARG A 486 15.04 21.08 -71.20
C ARG A 486 16.12 20.89 -70.14
N GLU A 487 16.11 21.69 -69.08
CA GLU A 487 17.04 21.56 -67.95
C GLU A 487 16.86 20.21 -67.23
N ILE A 488 15.61 19.82 -66.95
CA ILE A 488 15.29 18.47 -66.42
C ILE A 488 15.79 17.39 -67.38
N SER A 489 15.54 17.53 -68.69
CA SER A 489 15.95 16.52 -69.66
C SER A 489 17.47 16.38 -69.76
N GLN A 490 18.23 17.47 -69.72
CA GLN A 490 19.69 17.43 -69.73
C GLN A 490 20.25 16.74 -68.48
N LEU A 491 19.63 17.01 -67.33
CA LEU A 491 20.00 16.36 -66.08
C LEU A 491 19.72 14.85 -66.12
N LEU A 492 18.55 14.44 -66.62
CA LEU A 492 18.20 13.04 -66.79
C LEU A 492 19.08 12.33 -67.82
N GLU A 493 19.46 13.01 -68.91
CA GLU A 493 20.35 12.47 -69.94
C GLU A 493 21.72 12.08 -69.38
N SER A 494 22.26 12.88 -68.45
CA SER A 494 23.53 12.57 -67.79
C SER A 494 23.48 11.33 -66.88
N LEU A 495 22.28 10.96 -66.40
CA LEU A 495 22.09 9.89 -65.42
C LEU A 495 21.56 8.59 -66.05
N LEU A 496 20.60 8.69 -66.96
CA LEU A 496 19.80 7.55 -67.43
C LEU A 496 20.27 7.00 -68.77
N THR A 497 20.93 7.81 -69.60
CA THR A 497 21.43 7.37 -70.92
C THR A 497 22.53 6.32 -70.76
N VAL A 498 23.39 6.46 -69.75
CA VAL A 498 24.43 5.47 -69.40
C VAL A 498 23.82 4.11 -69.07
N GLU A 499 22.64 4.12 -68.45
CA GLU A 499 21.90 2.91 -68.04
C GLU A 499 20.91 2.42 -69.12
N GLY A 500 20.82 3.10 -70.27
CA GLY A 500 19.89 2.75 -71.36
C GLY A 500 18.41 2.97 -71.05
N ILE A 501 18.09 3.84 -70.09
CA ILE A 501 16.72 4.07 -69.61
C ILE A 501 16.12 5.32 -70.26
N GLY A 502 14.95 5.17 -70.87
CA GLY A 502 14.20 6.30 -71.42
C GLY A 502 13.37 7.07 -70.40
N TRP A 503 13.14 8.35 -70.68
CA TRP A 503 12.26 9.23 -69.89
C TRP A 503 11.31 10.02 -70.79
N GLY A 504 10.20 10.50 -70.23
CA GLY A 504 9.25 11.39 -70.90
C GLY A 504 8.76 12.47 -69.94
N ILE A 505 8.69 13.72 -70.41
CA ILE A 505 8.26 14.85 -69.58
C ILE A 505 6.89 15.35 -70.05
N GLY A 506 5.87 15.27 -69.20
CA GLY A 506 4.53 15.79 -69.46
C GLY A 506 4.28 17.11 -68.74
N VAL A 507 3.65 18.08 -69.39
CA VAL A 507 3.32 19.39 -68.81
C VAL A 507 1.82 19.67 -68.89
N VAL A 508 1.21 20.05 -67.78
CA VAL A 508 -0.18 20.56 -67.71
C VAL A 508 -0.19 21.94 -67.08
N GLU A 509 -0.77 22.90 -67.79
CA GLU A 509 -1.02 24.23 -67.25
C GLU A 509 -2.32 24.24 -66.43
N ILE A 510 -2.25 24.82 -65.23
CA ILE A 510 -3.37 24.96 -64.31
C ILE A 510 -3.88 26.40 -64.38
N ASP A 511 -5.14 26.55 -64.73
CA ASP A 511 -5.88 27.81 -64.80
C ASP A 511 -7.12 27.80 -63.89
N SER A 512 -7.86 28.90 -63.84
CA SER A 512 -9.06 29.01 -63.01
C SER A 512 -10.19 28.04 -63.40
N SER A 513 -10.16 27.48 -64.61
CA SER A 513 -11.20 26.58 -65.13
C SER A 513 -10.96 25.12 -64.74
N ASN A 514 -9.69 24.70 -64.64
CA ASN A 514 -9.31 23.32 -64.34
C ASN A 514 -8.75 23.10 -62.92
N ALA A 515 -8.42 24.17 -62.19
CA ALA A 515 -7.81 24.09 -60.85
C ALA A 515 -8.60 23.26 -59.82
N ARG A 516 -9.93 23.18 -59.95
CA ARG A 516 -10.80 22.43 -59.00
C ARG A 516 -10.86 20.92 -59.29
N TYR A 517 -10.35 20.46 -60.44
CA TYR A 517 -10.45 19.06 -60.88
C TYR A 517 -9.09 18.36 -60.76
N VAL A 518 -8.62 18.16 -59.52
CA VAL A 518 -7.29 17.60 -59.23
C VAL A 518 -7.05 16.23 -59.90
N ASP A 519 -8.04 15.35 -59.87
CA ASP A 519 -7.92 14.02 -60.52
C ASP A 519 -7.75 14.13 -62.03
N GLN A 520 -8.43 15.10 -62.67
CA GLN A 520 -8.29 15.35 -64.09
C GLN A 520 -6.92 15.93 -64.42
N LEU A 521 -6.39 16.85 -63.59
CA LEU A 521 -5.04 17.39 -63.76
C LEU A 521 -3.97 16.30 -63.70
N LEU A 522 -4.04 15.40 -62.70
CA LEU A 522 -3.11 14.27 -62.55
C LEU A 522 -3.25 13.25 -63.70
N ARG A 523 -4.47 13.03 -64.21
CA ARG A 523 -4.70 12.17 -65.38
C ARG A 523 -4.14 12.80 -66.66
N ASN A 524 -4.34 14.10 -66.86
CA ASN A 524 -3.87 14.82 -68.04
C ASN A 524 -2.35 14.84 -68.10
N VAL A 525 -1.68 15.11 -66.98
CA VAL A 525 -0.21 15.17 -66.93
C VAL A 525 0.40 13.79 -67.15
N LEU A 526 -0.27 12.74 -66.67
CA LEU A 526 0.10 11.36 -66.95
C LEU A 526 0.09 11.08 -68.46
N VAL A 527 -1.01 11.37 -69.15
CA VAL A 527 -1.13 11.11 -70.59
C VAL A 527 -0.10 11.89 -71.39
N ALA A 528 0.14 13.16 -71.04
CA ALA A 528 1.20 13.95 -71.65
C ALA A 528 2.59 13.32 -71.44
N SER A 529 2.87 12.80 -70.24
CA SER A 529 4.16 12.18 -69.93
C SER A 529 4.39 10.84 -70.64
N GLU A 530 3.36 10.01 -70.81
CA GLU A 530 3.44 8.74 -71.57
C GLU A 530 3.62 9.02 -73.07
N LYS A 531 2.93 10.02 -73.62
CA LYS A 531 3.14 10.45 -75.01
C LYS A 531 4.52 11.07 -75.22
N ALA A 532 5.06 11.78 -74.22
CA ALA A 532 6.43 12.27 -74.27
C ALA A 532 7.46 11.11 -74.22
N HIS A 533 7.14 10.01 -73.54
CA HIS A 533 8.02 8.84 -73.47
C HIS A 533 8.22 8.18 -74.84
N THR A 534 7.19 8.15 -75.70
CA THR A 534 7.34 7.64 -77.08
C THR A 534 8.18 8.56 -77.98
N LEU A 535 8.45 9.79 -77.54
CA LEU A 535 9.33 10.75 -78.20
C LEU A 535 10.78 10.66 -77.68
N TRP A 536 11.11 9.68 -76.84
CA TRP A 536 12.48 9.46 -76.38
C TRP A 536 13.44 9.24 -77.57
N GLY A 537 14.57 9.97 -77.58
CA GLY A 537 15.51 10.02 -78.71
C GLY A 537 15.25 11.14 -79.73
N SER A 538 14.18 11.94 -79.57
CA SER A 538 13.95 13.17 -80.34
C SER A 538 14.57 14.41 -79.67
N GLU A 539 14.73 15.51 -80.41
CA GLU A 539 15.26 16.79 -79.88
C GLU A 539 14.40 17.41 -78.76
N THR A 540 13.15 16.97 -78.57
CA THR A 540 12.22 17.51 -77.57
C THR A 540 11.48 16.37 -76.84
N PRO A 541 12.06 15.77 -75.78
CA PRO A 541 11.43 14.69 -75.02
C PRO A 541 10.40 15.22 -73.98
N PHE A 542 9.67 16.29 -74.32
CA PHE A 542 8.63 16.85 -73.49
C PHE A 542 7.36 17.19 -74.28
N CYS A 543 6.20 17.04 -73.67
CA CYS A 543 4.89 17.21 -74.29
C CYS A 543 3.96 18.04 -73.41
N PHE A 544 3.34 19.08 -73.97
CA PHE A 544 2.28 19.82 -73.30
C PHE A 544 0.95 19.12 -73.54
N PHE A 545 0.10 19.00 -72.52
CA PHE A 545 -1.24 18.48 -72.68
C PHE A 545 -2.09 19.46 -73.51
N ASP A 546 -2.78 18.94 -74.51
CA ASP A 546 -3.70 19.70 -75.36
C ASP A 546 -5.08 19.02 -75.49
N LYS A 547 -6.04 19.73 -76.07
CA LYS A 547 -7.41 19.22 -76.28
C LYS A 547 -7.49 18.06 -77.27
N GLU A 548 -6.51 17.88 -78.15
CA GLU A 548 -6.48 16.75 -79.07
C GLU A 548 -6.15 15.45 -78.33
N MET A 549 -5.21 15.50 -77.38
CA MET A 549 -4.92 14.38 -76.47
C MET A 549 -6.15 14.04 -75.62
N GLU A 550 -6.89 15.03 -75.15
CA GLU A 550 -8.15 14.81 -74.42
C GLU A 550 -9.18 14.04 -75.27
N GLN A 551 -9.32 14.36 -76.56
CA GLN A 551 -10.25 13.67 -77.47
C GLN A 551 -9.81 12.24 -77.82
N GLN A 552 -8.50 11.97 -77.87
CA GLN A 552 -7.95 10.64 -78.12
C GLN A 552 -8.21 9.67 -76.96
N MET A 553 -8.53 10.18 -75.76
CA MET A 553 -8.81 9.36 -74.57
C MET A 553 -10.26 8.87 -74.47
N PHE A 554 -11.19 9.44 -75.25
CA PHE A 554 -12.61 9.05 -75.29
C PHE A 554 -12.95 8.16 -76.48
N ARG A 555 -11.95 7.79 -77.29
CA ARG A 555 -12.04 6.75 -78.33
C ARG A 555 -11.50 5.45 -77.78
#